data_AF-A0A3D2AQK6-F1
#
_entry.id   AF-A0A3D2AQK6-F1
#
_cell.length_a   1.000
_cell.length_b   1.000
_cell.length_c   1.000
_cell.angle_alpha   90.00
_cell.angle_beta   90.00
_cell.angle_gamma   90.00
#
_symmetry.space_group_name_H-M   'P 1'
#
loop_
_entity.id
_entity.type
_entity.pdbx_description
1 polymer ?
#
loop_
_entity_poly.entity_id
_entity_poly.type
_entity_poly.pdbx_seq_one_letter_code
_entity_poly.pdbx_strand_id
1 'polypeptide(L)'
;MMQQTRAAEGKQGTLGVYGVVARRGIKKRHGQSKSKEVLDHAKTRYFGENLAGEGEDYQSRASELARKASRGTGHAAEDLVEDLVTSEARKMRDLHLKEVEATVAHFRHTGQPQSELTDMAKNGLNSKGERLSAVEREAAIQMATQAASVADAHELIAHSGTMDTGQRQALVQALRDSGFSKKATHFGGGAMNAVAEGQVTTHEQINQLVTNAANGGKFSQSTLAVQDSHTLKLLAGALESGNVSDGNANRIRSDAANALGSTSNRGVMNDRTREQLERIQR
;
A
#
# COMPACT_ATOMS: atom_id res chain seq x y z
N MET A 1 29.92 -10.17 49.56
CA MET A 1 29.80 -9.16 48.50
C MET A 1 30.43 -9.72 47.23
N MET A 2 29.63 -9.99 46.21
CA MET A 2 30.00 -9.96 44.78
C MET A 2 28.71 -10.17 44.00
N GLN A 3 28.20 -9.08 43.41
CA GLN A 3 27.22 -9.12 42.33
C GLN A 3 28.00 -9.32 41.03
N GLN A 4 27.58 -10.26 40.19
CA GLN A 4 27.70 -10.13 38.74
C GLN A 4 26.51 -10.81 38.06
N THR A 5 25.93 -10.02 37.16
CA THR A 5 24.65 -10.12 36.46
C THR A 5 24.61 -11.22 35.39
N ARG A 6 23.53 -12.01 35.37
CA ARG A 6 23.12 -12.83 34.22
C ARG A 6 22.49 -11.92 33.17
N ALA A 7 23.06 -11.89 31.96
CA ALA A 7 22.43 -11.32 30.78
C ALA A 7 21.29 -12.24 30.32
N ALA A 8 20.10 -11.65 30.16
CA ALA A 8 18.91 -12.32 29.68
C ALA A 8 19.04 -12.64 28.19
N GLU A 9 18.62 -13.86 27.84
CA GLU A 9 18.45 -14.35 26.48
C GLU A 9 17.48 -13.43 25.70
N GLY A 10 18.03 -12.72 24.72
CA GLY A 10 17.26 -11.96 23.75
C GLY A 10 16.48 -12.92 22.86
N LYS A 11 15.16 -12.91 23.00
CA LYS A 11 14.20 -13.54 22.10
C LYS A 11 14.59 -13.25 20.65
N GLN A 12 14.74 -14.31 19.84
CA GLN A 12 14.84 -14.23 18.40
C GLN A 12 13.66 -13.41 17.85
N GLY A 13 13.94 -12.16 17.48
CA GLY A 13 13.01 -11.33 16.72
C GLY A 13 12.74 -12.02 15.40
N THR A 14 11.49 -12.39 15.19
CA THR A 14 10.95 -12.87 13.93
C THR A 14 11.37 -11.90 12.83
N LEU A 15 12.30 -12.34 11.98
CA LEU A 15 12.63 -11.70 10.72
C LEU A 15 11.31 -11.49 9.96
N GLY A 16 10.85 -10.24 9.92
CA GLY A 16 9.72 -9.85 9.09
C GLY A 16 9.97 -10.33 7.66
N VAL A 17 8.89 -10.76 7.00
CA VAL A 17 8.82 -11.35 5.65
C VAL A 17 9.69 -10.61 4.60
N TYR A 18 10.04 -9.35 4.86
CA TYR A 18 10.94 -8.47 4.11
C TYR A 18 12.41 -8.89 4.03
N GLY A 19 12.90 -9.77 4.91
CA GLY A 19 14.27 -10.33 4.81
C GLY A 19 14.39 -11.57 3.91
N VAL A 20 13.26 -12.14 3.48
CA VAL A 20 13.21 -13.43 2.75
C VAL A 20 12.92 -13.21 1.26
N VAL A 21 12.13 -12.19 0.90
CA VAL A 21 11.78 -11.92 -0.51
C VAL A 21 12.97 -11.36 -1.30
N ALA A 22 13.84 -10.56 -0.67
CA ALA A 22 15.09 -10.12 -1.30
C ALA A 22 16.07 -11.28 -1.63
N ARG A 23 15.92 -12.44 -0.97
CA ARG A 23 16.79 -13.61 -1.17
C ARG A 23 16.29 -14.61 -2.22
N ARG A 24 15.00 -14.60 -2.60
CA ARG A 24 14.40 -15.67 -3.42
C ARG A 24 14.23 -15.36 -4.91
N GLY A 25 14.41 -14.12 -5.35
CA GLY A 25 14.16 -13.71 -6.75
C GLY A 25 15.36 -13.73 -7.69
N ILE A 26 16.60 -13.63 -7.21
CA ILE A 26 17.77 -13.43 -8.06
C ILE A 26 18.34 -14.79 -8.50
N LYS A 27 17.60 -15.47 -9.38
CA LYS A 27 18.12 -16.64 -10.10
C LYS A 27 19.16 -16.14 -11.10
N LYS A 28 20.41 -16.62 -10.91
CA LYS A 28 21.59 -16.47 -11.78
C LYS A 28 21.20 -16.30 -13.26
N ARG A 29 21.15 -15.07 -13.75
CA ARG A 29 21.32 -14.78 -15.18
C ARG A 29 22.76 -14.34 -15.37
N HIS A 30 23.43 -15.01 -16.29
CA HIS A 30 24.85 -14.84 -16.57
C HIS A 30 25.20 -13.38 -16.86
N GLY A 31 26.20 -12.84 -16.14
CA GLY A 31 26.98 -11.69 -16.59
C GLY A 31 26.62 -10.31 -16.06
N GLN A 32 25.59 -10.14 -15.23
CA GLN A 32 25.34 -8.87 -14.52
C GLN A 32 25.65 -9.03 -13.04
N SER A 33 26.45 -8.13 -12.46
CA SER A 33 26.74 -8.19 -11.03
C SER A 33 25.44 -7.99 -10.24
N LYS A 34 25.15 -8.89 -9.29
CA LYS A 34 23.98 -8.79 -8.40
C LYS A 34 23.85 -7.41 -7.76
N SER A 35 24.98 -6.74 -7.52
CA SER A 35 25.07 -5.39 -6.99
C SER A 35 24.36 -4.37 -7.89
N LYS A 36 24.46 -4.51 -9.22
CA LYS A 36 23.77 -3.64 -10.18
C LYS A 36 22.27 -3.91 -10.19
N GLU A 37 21.83 -5.16 -10.15
CA GLU A 37 20.40 -5.49 -10.06
C GLU A 37 19.78 -5.00 -8.75
N VAL A 38 20.49 -5.10 -7.62
CA VAL A 38 20.03 -4.56 -6.32
C VAL A 38 19.98 -3.03 -6.34
N LEU A 39 20.97 -2.38 -6.97
CA LEU A 39 21.00 -0.92 -7.13
C LEU A 39 19.90 -0.43 -8.09
N ASP A 40 19.71 -1.09 -9.23
CA ASP A 40 18.64 -0.76 -10.18
C ASP A 40 17.27 -1.03 -9.55
N HIS A 41 17.11 -2.13 -8.80
CA HIS A 41 15.89 -2.39 -8.04
C HIS A 41 15.68 -1.37 -6.92
N ALA A 42 16.72 -0.91 -6.22
CA ALA A 42 16.61 0.17 -5.24
C ALA A 42 16.25 1.51 -5.92
N LYS A 43 16.84 1.80 -7.08
CA LYS A 43 16.58 2.98 -7.91
C LYS A 43 15.12 3.03 -8.37
N THR A 44 14.62 1.96 -8.98
CA THR A 44 13.22 1.88 -9.42
C THR A 44 12.24 1.87 -8.26
N ARG A 45 12.63 1.33 -7.09
CA ARG A 45 11.76 1.20 -5.92
C ARG A 45 11.65 2.47 -5.08
N TYR A 46 12.71 3.27 -4.98
CA TYR A 46 12.75 4.46 -4.12
C TYR A 46 12.69 5.78 -4.89
N PHE A 47 12.98 5.79 -6.20
CA PHE A 47 13.13 7.04 -6.96
C PHE A 47 12.27 7.13 -8.23
N GLY A 48 11.59 6.05 -8.65
CA GLY A 48 10.81 6.05 -9.89
C GLY A 48 11.67 6.30 -11.15
N GLU A 49 11.10 6.09 -12.34
CA GLU A 49 11.85 6.21 -13.62
C GLU A 49 12.08 7.66 -14.09
N ASN A 50 11.62 8.69 -13.35
CA ASN A 50 11.53 10.07 -13.85
C ASN A 50 12.20 11.13 -12.97
N LEU A 51 13.47 10.93 -12.58
CA LEU A 51 14.28 11.98 -11.93
C LEU A 51 15.56 12.24 -12.74
N ALA A 52 15.44 13.08 -13.76
CA ALA A 52 16.56 13.56 -14.58
C ALA A 52 17.25 14.83 -14.00
N GLY A 53 16.85 15.31 -12.82
CA GLY A 53 17.39 16.56 -12.25
C GLY A 53 18.29 16.36 -11.02
N GLU A 54 17.95 15.40 -10.15
CA GLU A 54 18.69 15.16 -8.90
C GLU A 54 19.51 13.86 -8.95
N GLY A 55 19.38 13.07 -10.03
CA GLY A 55 20.01 11.76 -10.24
C GLY A 55 21.52 11.77 -10.57
N GLU A 56 22.11 12.93 -10.89
CA GLU A 56 23.50 13.01 -11.38
C GLU A 56 24.55 12.74 -10.28
N ASP A 57 24.30 13.17 -9.04
CA ASP A 57 25.17 12.87 -7.90
C ASP A 57 25.08 11.40 -7.46
N TYR A 58 23.91 10.78 -7.64
CA TYR A 58 23.66 9.37 -7.31
C TYR A 58 24.30 8.40 -8.31
N GLN A 59 24.21 8.70 -9.62
CA GLN A 59 24.90 7.92 -10.64
C GLN A 59 26.41 7.93 -10.41
N SER A 60 26.97 9.07 -10.02
CA SER A 60 28.39 9.19 -9.71
C SER A 60 28.79 8.36 -8.49
N ARG A 61 28.03 8.43 -7.39
CA ARG A 61 28.39 7.77 -6.12
C ARG A 61 28.16 6.26 -6.12
N ALA A 62 27.07 5.79 -6.73
CA ALA A 62 26.81 4.37 -6.95
C ALA A 62 27.81 3.76 -7.96
N SER A 63 28.17 4.49 -9.01
CA SER A 63 29.22 4.08 -9.96
C SER A 63 30.60 4.05 -9.31
N GLU A 64 30.89 4.97 -8.39
CA GLU A 64 32.14 4.99 -7.64
C GLU A 64 32.26 3.80 -6.68
N LEU A 65 31.15 3.43 -6.00
CA LEU A 65 31.06 2.23 -5.17
C LEU A 65 31.19 0.95 -6.00
N ALA A 66 30.53 0.87 -7.16
CA ALA A 66 30.68 -0.24 -8.10
C ALA A 66 32.11 -0.34 -8.68
N ARG A 67 32.79 0.79 -8.91
CA ARG A 67 34.21 0.84 -9.32
C ARG A 67 35.17 0.43 -8.21
N LYS A 68 34.84 0.70 -6.94
CA LYS A 68 35.60 0.21 -5.79
C LYS A 68 35.40 -1.31 -5.62
N ALA A 69 34.19 -1.81 -5.86
CA ALA A 69 33.86 -3.23 -5.85
C ALA A 69 34.59 -4.03 -6.94
N SER A 70 34.67 -3.50 -8.17
CA SER A 70 35.34 -4.19 -9.29
C SER A 70 36.86 -4.27 -9.15
N ARG A 71 37.45 -3.59 -8.16
CA ARG A 71 38.89 -3.66 -7.83
C ARG A 71 39.21 -4.70 -6.74
N GLY A 72 38.20 -5.28 -6.07
CA GLY A 72 38.39 -6.34 -5.08
C GLY A 72 38.23 -7.72 -5.70
N THR A 73 39.29 -8.51 -5.76
CA THR A 73 39.24 -9.90 -6.23
C THR A 73 38.75 -10.84 -5.13
N GLY A 74 37.57 -11.46 -5.28
CA GLY A 74 37.10 -12.60 -4.47
C GLY A 74 35.70 -12.44 -3.86
N HIS A 75 35.04 -13.57 -3.53
CA HIS A 75 33.67 -13.60 -2.99
C HIS A 75 33.50 -12.81 -1.68
N ALA A 76 34.54 -12.72 -0.84
CA ALA A 76 34.50 -11.90 0.38
C ALA A 76 34.39 -10.38 0.10
N ALA A 77 34.88 -9.91 -1.05
CA ALA A 77 34.73 -8.52 -1.48
C ALA A 77 33.32 -8.25 -2.04
N GLU A 78 32.70 -9.25 -2.68
CA GLU A 78 31.32 -9.16 -3.18
C GLU A 78 30.32 -9.08 -2.01
N ASP A 79 30.50 -9.90 -0.97
CA ASP A 79 29.65 -9.90 0.24
C ASP A 79 29.78 -8.57 1.02
N LEU A 80 31.00 -8.04 1.19
CA LEU A 80 31.23 -6.74 1.84
C LEU A 80 30.60 -5.57 1.07
N VAL A 81 30.61 -5.64 -0.26
CA VAL A 81 29.96 -4.63 -1.12
C VAL A 81 28.44 -4.76 -1.04
N GLU A 82 27.90 -5.97 -1.01
CA GLU A 82 26.47 -6.21 -0.84
C GLU A 82 25.97 -5.69 0.53
N ASP A 83 26.74 -5.92 1.60
CA ASP A 83 26.45 -5.42 2.93
C ASP A 83 26.54 -3.89 3.00
N LEU A 84 27.55 -3.28 2.37
CA LEU A 84 27.70 -1.82 2.33
C LEU A 84 26.56 -1.16 1.53
N VAL A 85 26.22 -1.69 0.36
CA VAL A 85 25.11 -1.20 -0.47
C VAL A 85 23.78 -1.36 0.27
N THR A 86 23.55 -2.49 0.94
CA THR A 86 22.34 -2.73 1.71
C THR A 86 22.24 -1.80 2.92
N SER A 87 23.34 -1.59 3.64
CA SER A 87 23.44 -0.64 4.75
C SER A 87 23.12 0.77 4.28
N GLU A 88 23.73 1.23 3.19
CA GLU A 88 23.52 2.58 2.70
C GLU A 88 22.10 2.76 2.15
N ALA A 89 21.55 1.77 1.44
CA ALA A 89 20.14 1.78 1.03
C ALA A 89 19.17 1.87 2.21
N ARG A 90 19.49 1.25 3.35
CA ARG A 90 18.70 1.38 4.59
C ARG A 90 18.78 2.79 5.16
N LYS A 91 19.98 3.37 5.28
CA LYS A 91 20.13 4.76 5.76
C LYS A 91 19.39 5.75 4.87
N MET A 92 19.47 5.59 3.55
CA MET A 92 18.78 6.45 2.59
C MET A 92 17.26 6.32 2.73
N ARG A 93 16.75 5.10 2.87
CA ARG A 93 15.33 4.87 3.17
C ARG A 93 14.94 5.56 4.47
N ASP A 94 15.75 5.45 5.52
CA ASP A 94 15.45 6.06 6.82
C ASP A 94 15.46 7.59 6.76
N LEU A 95 16.34 8.18 5.96
CA LEU A 95 16.36 9.63 5.70
C LEU A 95 15.10 10.06 4.93
N HIS A 96 14.76 9.38 3.84
CA HIS A 96 13.55 9.64 3.06
C HIS A 96 12.28 9.56 3.93
N LEU A 97 12.17 8.52 4.77
CA LEU A 97 11.04 8.38 5.68
C LEU A 97 10.94 9.54 6.68
N LYS A 98 12.08 10.02 7.21
CA LYS A 98 12.10 11.20 8.08
C LYS A 98 11.68 12.48 7.36
N GLU A 99 12.06 12.64 6.10
CA GLU A 99 11.63 13.78 5.28
C GLU A 99 10.12 13.74 5.00
N VAL A 100 9.58 12.56 4.71
CA VAL A 100 8.13 12.36 4.56
C VAL A 100 7.40 12.67 5.88
N GLU A 101 7.89 12.16 7.01
CA GLU A 101 7.32 12.45 8.33
C GLU A 101 7.35 13.95 8.68
N ALA A 102 8.47 14.62 8.39
CA ALA A 102 8.60 16.06 8.57
C ALA A 102 7.61 16.83 7.69
N THR A 103 7.39 16.38 6.45
CA THR A 103 6.45 17.00 5.51
C THR A 103 4.99 16.77 5.95
N VAL A 104 4.65 15.58 6.44
CA VAL A 104 3.34 15.30 7.07
C VAL A 104 3.13 16.21 8.28
N ALA A 105 4.14 16.37 9.13
CA ALA A 105 4.07 17.27 10.28
C ALA A 105 3.88 18.73 9.85
N HIS A 106 4.56 19.17 8.79
CA HIS A 106 4.40 20.49 8.20
C HIS A 106 2.96 20.70 7.70
N PHE A 107 2.41 19.80 6.89
CA PHE A 107 1.02 19.90 6.42
C PHE A 107 -0.01 19.94 7.55
N ARG A 108 0.21 19.18 8.63
CA ARG A 108 -0.64 19.25 9.82
C ARG A 108 -0.52 20.60 10.53
N HIS A 109 0.69 21.13 10.65
CA HIS A 109 0.94 22.41 11.30
C HIS A 109 0.37 23.59 10.52
N THR A 110 0.46 23.57 9.19
CA THR A 110 -0.11 24.60 8.31
C THR A 110 -1.62 24.48 8.14
N GLY A 111 -2.24 23.40 8.62
CA GLY A 111 -3.67 23.17 8.48
C GLY A 111 -4.10 22.92 7.03
N GLN A 112 -3.25 22.22 6.27
CA GLN A 112 -3.50 21.92 4.85
C GLN A 112 -4.90 21.30 4.66
N PRO A 113 -5.78 21.88 3.81
CA PRO A 113 -7.12 21.36 3.61
C PRO A 113 -7.12 19.92 3.08
N GLN A 114 -8.02 19.09 3.58
CA GLN A 114 -8.14 17.69 3.16
C GLN A 114 -8.42 17.53 1.66
N SER A 115 -9.22 18.44 1.09
CA SER A 115 -9.48 18.46 -0.35
C SER A 115 -8.19 18.71 -1.15
N GLU A 116 -7.36 19.65 -0.70
CA GLU A 116 -6.09 19.96 -1.35
C GLU A 116 -5.10 18.79 -1.22
N LEU A 117 -5.00 18.16 -0.04
CA LEU A 117 -4.19 16.95 0.15
C LEU A 117 -4.63 15.81 -0.77
N THR A 118 -5.94 15.67 -0.99
CA THR A 118 -6.50 14.66 -1.90
C THR A 118 -6.14 14.95 -3.35
N ASP A 119 -6.23 16.20 -3.78
CA ASP A 119 -5.87 16.63 -5.14
C ASP A 119 -4.35 16.48 -5.38
N MET A 120 -3.55 16.87 -4.39
CA MET A 120 -2.09 16.67 -4.37
C MET A 120 -1.73 15.19 -4.51
N ALA A 121 -2.38 14.32 -3.75
CA ALA A 121 -2.15 12.88 -3.82
C ALA A 121 -2.51 12.30 -5.21
N LYS A 122 -3.69 12.66 -5.75
CA LYS A 122 -4.16 12.18 -7.05
C LYS A 122 -3.30 12.68 -8.20
N ASN A 123 -3.07 13.99 -8.27
CA ASN A 123 -2.52 14.64 -9.47
C ASN A 123 -1.02 14.89 -9.38
N GLY A 124 -0.43 14.85 -8.18
CA GLY A 124 0.98 15.19 -7.98
C GLY A 124 1.29 16.67 -8.20
N LEU A 125 0.28 17.54 -8.10
CA LEU A 125 0.38 18.98 -8.26
C LEU A 125 -0.11 19.69 -6.98
N ASN A 126 0.50 20.81 -6.62
CA ASN A 126 -0.02 21.67 -5.56
C ASN A 126 -1.15 22.60 -6.09
N SER A 127 -1.72 23.41 -5.20
CA SER A 127 -2.78 24.39 -5.56
C SER A 127 -2.37 25.45 -6.58
N LYS A 128 -1.07 25.63 -6.82
CA LYS A 128 -0.53 26.53 -7.86
C LYS A 128 -0.28 25.83 -9.19
N GLY A 129 -0.52 24.53 -9.27
CA GLY A 129 -0.23 23.71 -10.46
C GLY A 129 1.25 23.32 -10.59
N GLU A 130 2.05 23.52 -9.55
CA GLU A 130 3.46 23.13 -9.53
C GLU A 130 3.58 21.64 -9.18
N ARG A 131 4.53 20.95 -9.82
CA ARG A 131 4.75 19.52 -9.60
C ARG A 131 5.37 19.27 -8.24
N LEU A 132 4.75 18.39 -7.46
CA LEU A 132 5.24 17.96 -6.16
C LEU A 132 6.51 17.13 -6.30
N SER A 133 7.41 17.28 -5.33
CA SER A 133 8.47 16.31 -5.10
C SER A 133 7.90 14.94 -4.72
N ALA A 134 8.72 13.90 -4.82
CA ALA A 134 8.32 12.55 -4.41
C ALA A 134 7.92 12.51 -2.91
N VAL A 135 8.68 13.19 -2.05
CA VAL A 135 8.43 13.31 -0.62
C VAL A 135 7.10 14.01 -0.34
N GLU A 136 6.84 15.15 -0.98
CA GLU A 136 5.59 15.90 -0.79
C GLU A 136 4.37 15.11 -1.25
N ARG A 137 4.47 14.43 -2.41
CA ARG A 137 3.36 13.60 -2.90
C ARG A 137 3.13 12.40 -2.00
N GLU A 138 4.18 11.73 -1.49
CA GLU A 138 4.03 10.64 -0.52
C GLU A 138 3.39 11.12 0.79
N ALA A 139 3.81 12.27 1.32
CA ALA A 139 3.20 12.88 2.51
C ALA A 139 1.72 13.21 2.27
N ALA A 140 1.38 13.77 1.11
CA ALA A 140 0.01 14.06 0.72
C ALA A 140 -0.82 12.77 0.61
N ILE A 141 -0.29 11.71 0.00
CA ILE A 141 -0.93 10.38 -0.08
C ILE A 141 -1.22 9.84 1.32
N GLN A 142 -0.26 9.89 2.24
CA GLN A 142 -0.45 9.38 3.60
C GLN A 142 -1.58 10.12 4.33
N MET A 143 -1.58 11.46 4.29
CA MET A 143 -2.60 12.25 4.95
C MET A 143 -3.97 12.12 4.28
N ALA A 144 -4.02 12.18 2.94
CA ALA A 144 -5.24 12.02 2.17
C ALA A 144 -5.92 10.68 2.49
N THR A 145 -5.13 9.60 2.53
CA THR A 145 -5.62 8.24 2.75
C THR A 145 -6.04 7.97 4.20
N GLN A 146 -5.33 8.50 5.19
CA GLN A 146 -5.65 8.28 6.61
C GLN A 146 -7.01 8.86 6.99
N ALA A 147 -7.39 9.99 6.41
CA ALA A 147 -8.68 10.65 6.64
C ALA A 147 -9.74 10.34 5.57
N ALA A 148 -9.42 9.50 4.58
CA ALA A 148 -10.32 9.19 3.47
C ALA A 148 -11.56 8.40 3.92
N SER A 149 -12.70 8.73 3.32
CA SER A 149 -13.85 7.81 3.27
C SER A 149 -13.50 6.59 2.40
N VAL A 150 -14.30 5.52 2.46
CA VAL A 150 -14.06 4.35 1.60
C VAL A 150 -14.16 4.71 0.11
N ALA A 151 -15.06 5.62 -0.24
CA ALA A 151 -15.19 6.12 -1.61
C ALA A 151 -13.93 6.89 -2.05
N ASP A 152 -13.43 7.81 -1.22
CA ASP A 152 -12.23 8.59 -1.56
C ASP A 152 -10.98 7.72 -1.66
N ALA A 153 -10.88 6.69 -0.81
CA ALA A 153 -9.81 5.71 -0.90
C ALA A 153 -9.88 4.89 -2.20
N HIS A 154 -11.07 4.48 -2.66
CA HIS A 154 -11.20 3.87 -3.98
C HIS A 154 -10.79 4.82 -5.10
N GLU A 155 -11.15 6.11 -5.01
CA GLU A 155 -10.69 7.11 -5.98
C GLU A 155 -9.16 7.22 -5.99
N LEU A 156 -8.51 7.29 -4.82
CA LEU A 156 -7.04 7.34 -4.73
C LEU A 156 -6.39 6.09 -5.35
N ILE A 157 -6.95 4.90 -5.09
CA ILE A 157 -6.49 3.65 -5.71
C ILE A 157 -6.66 3.70 -7.23
N ALA A 158 -7.81 4.17 -7.72
CA ALA A 158 -8.08 4.31 -9.15
C ALA A 158 -7.21 5.38 -9.84
N HIS A 159 -6.58 6.28 -9.09
CA HIS A 159 -5.62 7.24 -9.63
C HIS A 159 -4.16 6.81 -9.43
N SER A 160 -3.93 5.66 -8.77
CA SER A 160 -2.59 5.16 -8.45
C SER A 160 -1.78 4.69 -9.66
N GLY A 161 -2.40 4.60 -10.85
CA GLY A 161 -1.70 4.35 -12.10
C GLY A 161 -0.69 5.43 -12.48
N THR A 162 -0.85 6.66 -11.95
CA THR A 162 0.09 7.78 -12.14
C THR A 162 1.14 7.89 -11.02
N MET A 163 1.07 7.01 -10.03
CA MET A 163 2.01 6.97 -8.91
C MET A 163 3.20 6.08 -9.26
N ASP A 164 4.36 6.37 -8.69
CA ASP A 164 5.47 5.42 -8.72
C ASP A 164 5.29 4.29 -7.67
N THR A 165 6.23 3.36 -7.64
CA THR A 165 6.19 2.20 -6.73
C THR A 165 6.28 2.61 -5.26
N GLY A 166 7.04 3.65 -4.91
CA GLY A 166 7.16 4.16 -3.54
C GLY A 166 5.84 4.77 -3.06
N GLN A 167 5.24 5.60 -3.90
CA GLN A 167 3.95 6.24 -3.68
C GLN A 167 2.80 5.23 -3.53
N ARG A 168 2.74 4.20 -4.36
CA ARG A 168 1.74 3.12 -4.20
C ARG A 168 1.94 2.33 -2.91
N GLN A 169 3.18 2.12 -2.49
CA GLN A 169 3.47 1.48 -1.20
C GLN A 169 3.03 2.36 -0.03
N ALA A 170 3.25 3.67 -0.11
CA ALA A 170 2.77 4.63 0.90
C ALA A 170 1.23 4.64 0.99
N LEU A 171 0.53 4.64 -0.15
CA LEU A 171 -0.93 4.52 -0.23
C LEU A 171 -1.42 3.26 0.49
N VAL A 172 -0.87 2.09 0.13
CA VAL A 172 -1.28 0.81 0.71
C VAL A 172 -0.98 0.72 2.20
N GLN A 173 0.15 1.28 2.64
CA GLN A 173 0.49 1.33 4.06
C GLN A 173 -0.53 2.20 4.82
N ALA A 174 -0.86 3.39 4.31
CA ALA A 174 -1.85 4.26 4.92
C ALA A 174 -3.26 3.62 4.95
N LEU A 175 -3.65 2.85 3.93
CA LEU A 175 -4.90 2.07 3.92
C LEU A 175 -4.90 0.96 4.99
N ARG A 176 -3.76 0.31 5.23
CA ARG A 176 -3.64 -0.69 6.30
C ARG A 176 -3.78 -0.05 7.67
N ASP A 177 -3.11 1.07 7.88
CA ASP A 177 -3.09 1.79 9.15
C ASP A 177 -4.48 2.36 9.50
N SER A 178 -5.26 2.77 8.49
CA SER A 178 -6.65 3.21 8.69
C SER A 178 -7.65 2.07 8.94
N GLY A 179 -7.21 0.82 8.84
CA GLY A 179 -8.08 -0.36 8.97
C GLY A 179 -9.08 -0.50 7.82
N PHE A 180 -8.75 0.02 6.63
CA PHE A 180 -9.63 0.08 5.46
C PHE A 180 -10.26 -1.26 5.11
N SER A 181 -9.51 -2.36 5.20
CA SER A 181 -9.99 -3.72 4.88
C SER A 181 -11.15 -4.20 5.76
N LYS A 182 -11.33 -3.63 6.96
CA LYS A 182 -12.48 -3.93 7.83
C LYS A 182 -13.77 -3.33 7.29
N LYS A 183 -13.67 -2.18 6.62
CA LYS A 183 -14.80 -1.43 6.02
C LYS A 183 -15.03 -1.80 4.54
N ALA A 184 -14.00 -2.34 3.88
CA ALA A 184 -13.98 -2.76 2.48
C ALA A 184 -13.37 -4.17 2.34
N THR A 185 -14.19 -5.19 2.60
CA THR A 185 -13.81 -6.62 2.68
C THR A 185 -13.13 -7.16 1.42
N HIS A 186 -13.42 -6.60 0.25
CA HIS A 186 -12.77 -6.98 -1.02
C HIS A 186 -11.29 -6.62 -1.05
N PHE A 187 -10.83 -5.66 -0.25
CA PHE A 187 -9.43 -5.27 -0.10
C PHE A 187 -8.69 -6.03 1.01
N GLY A 188 -8.60 -7.36 0.85
CA GLY A 188 -7.73 -8.19 1.67
C GLY A 188 -6.23 -7.99 1.38
N GLY A 189 -5.36 -8.73 2.09
CA GLY A 189 -3.90 -8.60 1.96
C GLY A 189 -3.38 -8.78 0.52
N GLY A 190 -3.94 -9.74 -0.23
CA GLY A 190 -3.58 -9.95 -1.64
C GLY A 190 -3.98 -8.79 -2.55
N ALA A 191 -5.19 -8.25 -2.41
CA ALA A 191 -5.65 -7.09 -3.17
C ALA A 191 -4.83 -5.84 -2.86
N MET A 192 -4.47 -5.63 -1.59
CA MET A 192 -3.57 -4.56 -1.17
C MET A 192 -2.19 -4.67 -1.81
N ASN A 193 -1.65 -5.89 -1.93
CA ASN A 193 -0.39 -6.10 -2.64
C ASN A 193 -0.52 -5.81 -4.13
N ALA A 194 -1.63 -6.21 -4.76
CA ALA A 194 -1.90 -5.91 -6.16
C ALA A 194 -1.98 -4.39 -6.42
N VAL A 195 -2.53 -3.60 -5.49
CA VAL A 195 -2.46 -2.12 -5.57
C VAL A 195 -1.00 -1.65 -5.47
N ALA A 196 -0.22 -2.13 -4.51
CA ALA A 196 1.18 -1.72 -4.34
C ALA A 196 2.03 -2.03 -5.59
N GLU A 197 1.74 -3.15 -6.25
CA GLU A 197 2.38 -3.61 -7.49
C GLU A 197 1.87 -2.89 -8.75
N GLY A 198 0.84 -2.04 -8.65
CA GLY A 198 0.27 -1.32 -9.79
C GLY A 198 -0.63 -2.18 -10.68
N GLN A 199 -1.15 -3.30 -10.17
CA GLN A 199 -2.07 -4.20 -10.88
C GLN A 199 -3.54 -3.78 -10.70
N VAL A 200 -3.85 -2.98 -9.68
CA VAL A 200 -5.18 -2.44 -9.40
C VAL A 200 -5.08 -0.92 -9.32
N THR A 201 -5.41 -0.27 -10.44
CA THR A 201 -5.25 1.16 -10.67
C THR A 201 -6.46 1.78 -11.37
N THR A 202 -7.60 1.09 -11.49
CA THR A 202 -8.82 1.62 -12.12
C THR A 202 -10.07 1.19 -11.37
N HIS A 203 -11.17 1.93 -11.51
CA HIS A 203 -12.46 1.55 -10.91
C HIS A 203 -12.96 0.19 -11.38
N GLU A 204 -12.72 -0.16 -12.64
CA GLU A 204 -13.13 -1.45 -13.18
C GLU A 204 -12.40 -2.62 -12.48
N GLN A 205 -11.09 -2.48 -12.24
CA GLN A 205 -10.34 -3.47 -11.47
C GLN A 205 -10.82 -3.55 -10.01
N ILE A 206 -11.22 -2.42 -9.41
CA ILE A 206 -11.83 -2.40 -8.07
C ILE A 206 -13.18 -3.15 -8.08
N ASN A 207 -14.03 -2.93 -9.08
CA ASN A 207 -15.30 -3.64 -9.23
C ASN A 207 -15.08 -5.15 -9.41
N GLN A 208 -14.06 -5.56 -10.16
CA GLN A 208 -13.67 -6.96 -10.29
C GLN A 208 -13.25 -7.57 -8.95
N LEU A 209 -12.53 -6.83 -8.09
CA LEU A 209 -12.22 -7.29 -6.74
C LEU A 209 -13.48 -7.51 -5.89
N VAL A 210 -14.50 -6.65 -6.01
CA VAL A 210 -15.79 -6.82 -5.33
C VAL A 210 -16.48 -8.10 -5.81
N THR A 211 -16.57 -8.30 -7.12
CA THR A 211 -17.13 -9.52 -7.72
C THR A 211 -16.39 -10.77 -7.25
N ASN A 212 -15.06 -10.75 -7.27
CA ASN A 212 -14.23 -11.87 -6.81
C ASN A 212 -14.42 -12.15 -5.32
N ALA A 213 -14.57 -11.12 -4.50
CA ALA A 213 -14.86 -11.27 -3.07
C ALA A 213 -16.26 -11.88 -2.83
N ALA A 214 -17.26 -11.48 -3.60
CA ALA A 214 -18.60 -12.06 -3.56
C ALA A 214 -18.62 -13.54 -3.96
N ASN A 215 -17.99 -13.87 -5.08
CA ASN A 215 -17.87 -15.25 -5.55
C ASN A 215 -16.99 -16.11 -4.62
N GLY A 216 -16.00 -15.51 -3.97
CA GLY A 216 -15.16 -16.15 -2.96
C GLY A 216 -15.80 -16.27 -1.58
N GLY A 217 -17.07 -15.89 -1.41
CA GLY A 217 -17.81 -16.10 -0.16
C GLY A 217 -17.49 -15.11 0.96
N LYS A 218 -16.79 -14.00 0.66
CA LYS A 218 -16.32 -13.06 1.71
C LYS A 218 -17.42 -12.19 2.30
N PHE A 219 -18.51 -11.98 1.57
CA PHE A 219 -19.70 -11.29 2.08
C PHE A 219 -20.62 -12.29 2.79
N SER A 220 -20.51 -12.34 4.11
CA SER A 220 -21.39 -13.04 5.05
C SER A 220 -22.20 -12.04 5.89
N GLN A 221 -23.21 -12.52 6.62
CA GLN A 221 -24.03 -11.69 7.51
C GLN A 221 -23.20 -10.75 8.41
N SER A 222 -22.15 -11.29 9.06
CA SER A 222 -21.32 -10.53 9.99
C SER A 222 -20.49 -9.46 9.29
N THR A 223 -19.98 -9.74 8.09
CA THR A 223 -19.20 -8.77 7.31
C THR A 223 -20.09 -7.69 6.72
N LEU A 224 -21.27 -8.06 6.20
CA LEU A 224 -22.24 -7.14 5.57
C LEU A 224 -22.73 -6.08 6.56
N ALA A 225 -22.94 -6.45 7.82
CA ALA A 225 -23.40 -5.54 8.87
C ALA A 225 -22.43 -4.39 9.18
N VAL A 226 -21.14 -4.55 8.87
CA VAL A 226 -20.08 -3.59 9.21
C VAL A 226 -19.39 -2.96 7.99
N GLN A 227 -19.80 -3.32 6.76
CA GLN A 227 -19.25 -2.71 5.56
C GLN A 227 -19.70 -1.26 5.42
N ASP A 228 -18.84 -0.45 4.80
CA ASP A 228 -19.22 0.90 4.40
C ASP A 228 -20.31 0.86 3.32
N SER A 229 -21.23 1.84 3.36
CA SER A 229 -22.31 1.98 2.39
C SER A 229 -21.82 2.02 0.93
N HIS A 230 -20.65 2.60 0.66
CA HIS A 230 -20.07 2.62 -0.67
C HIS A 230 -19.67 1.21 -1.14
N THR A 231 -19.08 0.39 -0.25
CA THR A 231 -18.77 -1.01 -0.56
C THR A 231 -20.04 -1.81 -0.86
N LEU A 232 -21.10 -1.61 -0.07
CA LEU A 232 -22.38 -2.28 -0.29
C LEU A 232 -23.03 -1.84 -1.61
N LYS A 233 -22.90 -0.57 -2.00
CA LYS A 233 -23.37 -0.08 -3.31
C LYS A 233 -22.66 -0.78 -4.47
N LEU A 234 -21.34 -0.98 -4.38
CA LEU A 234 -20.59 -1.72 -5.40
C LEU A 234 -21.01 -3.19 -5.45
N LEU A 235 -21.23 -3.81 -4.29
CA LEU A 235 -21.73 -5.19 -4.20
C LEU A 235 -23.12 -5.33 -4.83
N ALA A 236 -24.04 -4.40 -4.55
CA ALA A 236 -25.36 -4.38 -5.18
C ALA A 236 -25.24 -4.31 -6.71
N GLY A 237 -24.37 -3.44 -7.23
CA GLY A 237 -24.09 -3.36 -8.66
C GLY A 237 -23.54 -4.67 -9.25
N ALA A 238 -22.64 -5.36 -8.55
CA ALA A 238 -22.09 -6.65 -8.99
C ALA A 238 -23.15 -7.78 -9.01
N LEU A 239 -24.11 -7.74 -8.07
CA LEU A 239 -25.24 -8.68 -8.04
C LEU A 239 -26.23 -8.40 -9.17
N GLU A 240 -26.56 -7.13 -9.41
CA GLU A 240 -27.47 -6.70 -10.48
C GLU A 240 -26.91 -6.99 -11.87
N SER A 241 -25.59 -6.90 -12.05
CA SER A 241 -24.93 -7.16 -13.33
C SER A 241 -24.79 -8.65 -13.66
N GLY A 242 -25.22 -9.56 -12.77
CA GLY A 242 -25.11 -11.01 -12.99
C GLY A 242 -23.67 -11.54 -12.95
N ASN A 243 -22.72 -10.77 -12.43
CA ASN A 243 -21.30 -11.17 -12.36
C ASN A 243 -21.00 -12.10 -11.16
N VAL A 244 -21.95 -12.23 -10.24
CA VAL A 244 -21.89 -13.13 -9.09
C VAL A 244 -22.71 -14.39 -9.40
N SER A 245 -22.16 -15.57 -9.10
CA SER A 245 -22.87 -16.83 -9.36
C SER A 245 -24.18 -16.90 -8.57
N ASP A 246 -25.24 -17.46 -9.16
CA ASP A 246 -26.59 -17.48 -8.58
C ASP A 246 -26.63 -18.04 -7.15
N GLY A 247 -25.86 -19.10 -6.88
CA GLY A 247 -25.75 -19.69 -5.55
C GLY A 247 -25.16 -18.71 -4.52
N ASN A 248 -24.10 -17.98 -4.90
CA ASN A 248 -23.49 -16.98 -4.04
C ASN A 248 -24.38 -15.74 -3.90
N ALA A 249 -25.01 -15.31 -4.99
CA ALA A 249 -25.93 -14.19 -4.97
C ALA A 249 -27.09 -14.45 -3.99
N ASN A 250 -27.76 -15.61 -4.10
CA ASN A 250 -28.85 -15.99 -3.21
C ASN A 250 -28.40 -16.08 -1.74
N ARG A 251 -27.21 -16.64 -1.48
CA ARG A 251 -26.62 -16.65 -0.14
C ARG A 251 -26.41 -15.23 0.40
N ILE A 252 -25.84 -14.33 -0.40
CA ILE A 252 -25.59 -12.94 0.00
C ILE A 252 -26.91 -12.19 0.27
N ARG A 253 -27.95 -12.40 -0.54
CA ARG A 253 -29.28 -11.81 -0.28
C ARG A 253 -29.88 -12.30 1.05
N SER A 254 -29.76 -13.60 1.33
CA SER A 254 -30.21 -14.18 2.60
C SER A 254 -29.40 -13.64 3.79
N ASP A 255 -28.08 -13.55 3.65
CA ASP A 255 -27.19 -12.98 4.67
C ASP A 255 -27.48 -11.49 4.92
N ALA A 256 -27.84 -10.72 3.89
CA ALA A 256 -28.27 -9.34 4.02
C ALA A 256 -29.59 -9.21 4.80
N ALA A 257 -30.58 -10.07 4.51
CA ALA A 257 -31.82 -10.13 5.28
C ALA A 257 -31.57 -10.46 6.76
N ASN A 258 -30.69 -11.43 7.03
CA ASN A 258 -30.28 -11.79 8.38
C ASN A 258 -29.52 -10.64 9.08
N ALA A 259 -28.72 -9.86 8.34
CA ALA A 259 -28.01 -8.72 8.89
C ALA A 259 -28.96 -7.58 9.30
N LEU A 260 -30.00 -7.34 8.51
CA LEU A 260 -31.08 -6.37 8.78
C LEU A 260 -31.97 -6.80 9.96
N GLY A 261 -32.30 -8.09 10.05
CA GLY A 261 -33.15 -8.65 11.11
C GLY A 261 -32.46 -8.77 12.47
N SER A 262 -31.12 -8.76 12.52
CA SER A 262 -30.36 -8.93 13.75
C SER A 262 -30.46 -7.72 14.68
N THR A 263 -31.01 -7.92 15.88
CA THR A 263 -31.08 -6.92 16.94
C THR A 263 -29.70 -6.42 17.37
N SER A 264 -28.68 -7.27 17.32
CA SER A 264 -27.29 -6.92 17.65
C SER A 264 -26.67 -5.90 16.70
N ASN A 265 -27.20 -5.74 15.48
CA ASN A 265 -26.66 -4.84 14.47
C ASN A 265 -27.31 -3.44 14.46
N ARG A 266 -28.41 -3.25 15.21
CA ARG A 266 -29.18 -1.99 15.18
C ARG A 266 -28.41 -0.77 15.65
N GLY A 267 -27.42 -0.93 16.54
CA GLY A 267 -26.56 0.16 17.01
C GLY A 267 -25.32 0.42 16.14
N VAL A 268 -25.04 -0.43 15.15
CA VAL A 268 -23.82 -0.37 14.31
C VAL A 268 -24.14 0.14 12.90
N MET A 269 -25.37 -0.11 12.42
CA MET A 269 -25.80 0.19 11.06
C MET A 269 -26.42 1.58 10.96
N ASN A 270 -25.79 2.47 10.19
CA ASN A 270 -26.39 3.75 9.83
C ASN A 270 -27.46 3.58 8.73
N ASP A 271 -28.27 4.62 8.51
CA ASP A 271 -29.40 4.55 7.56
C ASP A 271 -28.97 4.29 6.11
N ARG A 272 -27.81 4.82 5.68
CA ARG A 272 -27.27 4.56 4.34
C ARG A 272 -26.85 3.10 4.17
N THR A 273 -26.19 2.51 5.18
CA THR A 273 -25.84 1.09 5.19
C THR A 273 -27.09 0.23 5.15
N ARG A 274 -28.13 0.59 5.93
CA ARG A 274 -29.42 -0.11 5.91
C ARG A 274 -30.06 -0.09 4.53
N GLU A 275 -30.14 1.08 3.91
CA GLU A 275 -30.69 1.24 2.55
C GLU A 275 -29.97 0.36 1.52
N GLN A 276 -28.63 0.31 1.57
CA GLN A 276 -27.88 -0.55 0.64
C GLN A 276 -28.09 -2.04 0.92
N LEU A 277 -28.23 -2.45 2.18
CA LEU A 277 -28.56 -3.86 2.50
C LEU A 277 -29.98 -4.23 2.06
N GLU A 278 -30.95 -3.32 2.20
CA GLU A 278 -32.31 -3.53 1.68
C GLU A 278 -32.31 -3.67 0.16
N ARG A 279 -31.44 -2.93 -0.55
CA ARG A 279 -31.24 -3.11 -1.98
C ARG A 279 -30.63 -4.47 -2.32
N ILE A 280 -29.59 -4.90 -1.59
CA ILE A 280 -28.94 -6.19 -1.79
C ILE A 280 -29.91 -7.36 -1.54
N GLN A 281 -30.82 -7.23 -0.57
CA GLN A 281 -31.80 -8.27 -0.25
C GLN A 281 -32.79 -8.53 -1.39
N ARG A 282 -33.11 -7.51 -2.19
CA ARG A 282 -34.07 -7.60 -3.30
C ARG A 282 -33.52 -8.43 -4.46
#